data_AF-K1SYV4-F1
#
_entry.id   AF-K1SYV4-F1
#
_cell.length_a   1.000
_cell.length_b   1.000
_cell.length_c   1.000
_cell.angle_alpha   90.00
_cell.angle_beta   90.00
_cell.angle_gamma   90.00
#
_symmetry.space_group_name_H-M   'P 1'
#
loop_
_entity.id
_entity.type
_entity.pdbx_description
1 polymer ?
#
loop_
_entity_poly.entity_id
_entity_poly.type
_entity_poly.pdbx_seq_one_letter_code
_entity_poly.pdbx_strand_id
1 'polypeptide(L)' 'MKNTIIKAVAALICCMAACWTSIASAQEPVSVSGQVKDTNGNPIIGATVVVER' A
#
# COMPACT_ATOMS: atom_id res chain seq x y z
N MET A 1 -17.02 -17.47 -39.70
CA MET A 1 -15.95 -16.49 -39.41
C MET A 1 -16.38 -15.36 -38.46
N LYS A 2 -17.55 -14.72 -38.65
CA LYS A 2 -18.05 -13.66 -37.74
C LYS A 2 -18.10 -14.07 -36.25
N ASN A 3 -18.54 -15.30 -35.95
CA ASN A 3 -18.67 -15.79 -34.58
C ASN A 3 -17.32 -16.08 -33.90
N THR A 4 -16.29 -16.38 -34.68
CA THR A 4 -14.93 -16.66 -34.19
C THR A 4 -14.23 -15.37 -33.78
N ILE A 5 -14.47 -14.28 -34.52
CA ILE A 5 -13.93 -12.94 -34.22
C ILE A 5 -14.55 -12.39 -32.94
N ILE A 6 -15.86 -12.57 -32.75
CA ILE A 6 -16.56 -12.11 -31.53
C ILE A 6 -16.03 -12.82 -30.27
N LYS A 7 -15.75 -14.13 -30.35
CA LYS A 7 -15.12 -14.87 -29.25
C LYS A 7 -13.71 -14.39 -28.93
N ALA A 8 -12.93 -14.05 -29.96
CA ALA A 8 -11.58 -13.51 -29.79
C ALA A 8 -11.59 -12.10 -29.15
N VAL A 9 -12.52 -11.24 -29.57
CA VAL A 9 -12.68 -9.89 -29.01
C VAL A 9 -13.18 -9.94 -27.57
N ALA A 10 -14.12 -10.84 -27.25
CA ALA A 10 -14.60 -11.03 -25.88
C ALA A 10 -13.48 -11.51 -24.93
N ALA A 11 -12.60 -12.41 -25.40
CA ALA A 11 -11.45 -12.85 -24.62
C ALA A 11 -10.44 -11.72 -24.38
N LEU A 12 -10.20 -10.87 -25.38
CA LEU A 12 -9.28 -9.72 -25.27
C LEU A 12 -9.80 -8.65 -24.29
N ILE A 13 -11.10 -8.34 -24.35
CA ILE A 13 -11.75 -7.38 -23.44
C ILE A 13 -11.75 -7.89 -21.99
N CYS A 14 -11.91 -9.20 -21.78
CA CYS A 14 -11.84 -9.82 -20.46
C CYS A 14 -10.45 -9.67 -19.82
N CYS A 15 -9.37 -9.73 -20.61
CA CYS A 15 -8.01 -9.55 -20.11
C CYS A 15 -7.71 -8.11 -19.69
N MET A 16 -8.28 -7.12 -20.37
CA MET A 16 -8.10 -5.70 -20.03
C MET A 16 -8.90 -5.29 -18.77
N ALA A 17 -10.04 -5.93 -18.51
CA ALA A 17 -10.80 -5.73 -17.27
C ALA A 17 -10.07 -6.30 -16.04
N ALA A 18 -9.33 -7.39 -16.20
CA ALA A 18 -8.52 -7.97 -15.12
C ALA A 18 -7.29 -7.11 -14.74
N CYS A 19 -6.85 -6.21 -15.62
CA CYS A 19 -5.70 -5.34 -15.38
C CYS A 19 -6.06 -3.98 -14.74
N TRP A 20 -7.36 -3.61 -14.60
CA TRP A 20 -7.72 -2.25 -14.19
C TRP A 20 -7.84 -2.02 -12.68
N THR A 21 -7.80 -3.06 -11.85
CA THR A 21 -7.98 -2.88 -10.40
C THR A 21 -6.77 -3.33 -9.62
N SER A 22 -5.68 -2.55 -9.70
CA SER A 22 -4.66 -2.58 -8.66
C SER A 22 -3.98 -1.22 -8.49
N ILE A 23 -4.78 -0.16 -8.33
CA ILE A 23 -4.37 1.08 -7.63
C ILE A 23 -5.23 1.17 -6.37
N ALA A 24 -5.33 0.08 -5.63
CA ALA A 24 -5.78 0.13 -4.25
C ALA A 24 -4.53 0.31 -3.38
N SER A 25 -4.11 1.56 -3.22
CA SER A 25 -3.40 2.00 -2.02
C SER A 25 -2.19 1.14 -1.61
N ALA A 26 -1.10 1.21 -2.38
CA ALA A 26 0.23 0.95 -1.83
C ALA A 26 0.67 2.17 -0.99
N GLN A 27 -0.13 2.58 0.00
CA GLN A 27 0.37 3.43 1.06
C GLN A 27 1.14 2.49 1.98
N GLU A 28 2.40 2.22 1.66
CA GLU A 28 3.26 1.43 2.51
C GLU A 28 3.24 2.04 3.92
N PRO A 29 3.02 1.24 4.98
CA PRO A 29 3.03 1.76 6.34
C PRO A 29 4.39 2.40 6.63
N VAL A 30 4.40 3.70 6.92
CA VAL A 30 5.61 4.40 7.33
C VAL A 30 5.97 3.94 8.74
N SER A 31 7.11 3.27 8.86
CA SER A 31 7.63 2.83 10.15
C SER A 31 8.39 3.98 10.81
N VAL A 32 7.97 4.37 12.02
CA VAL A 32 8.65 5.40 12.84
C VAL A 32 9.23 4.72 14.06
N SER A 33 10.52 4.94 14.33
CA SER A 33 11.23 4.38 15.49
C SER A 33 12.13 5.42 16.14
N GLY A 34 12.29 5.34 17.46
CA GLY A 34 13.07 6.29 18.24
C GLY A 34 13.19 5.88 19.71
N GLN A 35 14.04 6.58 20.45
CA GLN A 35 14.22 6.39 21.89
C GLN A 35 14.20 7.75 22.58
N VAL A 36 13.52 7.84 23.72
CA VAL A 36 13.55 9.02 24.59
C VAL A 36 14.45 8.73 25.78
N LYS A 37 15.55 9.47 25.89
CA LYS A 37 16.58 9.28 26.91
C LYS A 37 16.88 10.58 27.65
N ASP A 38 17.27 10.47 28.92
CA ASP A 38 17.84 11.57 29.69
C ASP A 38 19.27 11.90 29.20
N THR A 39 19.83 13.02 29.67
CA THR A 39 21.25 13.42 29.49
C THR A 39 22.26 12.33 29.80
N ASN A 40 21.94 11.41 30.71
CA ASN A 40 22.79 10.28 31.09
C ASN A 40 22.63 9.04 30.19
N GLY A 41 21.75 9.08 29.18
CA GLY A 41 21.49 7.96 28.27
C GLY A 41 20.48 6.92 28.78
N ASN A 42 19.89 7.14 29.96
CA ASN A 42 18.86 6.26 30.53
C ASN A 42 17.49 6.49 29.87
N PRO A 43 16.68 5.44 29.61
CA PRO A 43 15.35 5.60 29.05
C PRO A 43 14.42 6.33 30.03
N ILE A 44 13.65 7.30 29.52
CA ILE A 44 12.66 8.02 30.32
C ILE A 44 11.36 7.20 30.37
N ILE A 45 11.03 6.66 31.54
CA ILE A 45 9.83 5.83 31.75
C ILE A 45 8.58 6.72 31.88
N GLY A 46 7.52 6.36 31.15
CA GLY A 46 6.24 7.10 31.20
C GLY A 46 6.19 8.36 30.34
N ALA A 47 7.21 8.62 29.51
CA ALA A 47 7.20 9.74 28.58
C ALA A 47 6.04 9.58 27.56
N THR A 48 5.30 10.67 27.34
CA THR A 48 4.28 10.73 26.27
C THR A 48 4.94 11.16 24.97
N VAL A 49 4.78 10.35 23.92
CA VAL A 49 5.29 10.64 22.56
C VAL A 49 4.10 10.93 21.65
N VAL A 50 4.14 12.06 20.97
CA VAL A 50 3.14 12.46 19.97
C VAL A 50 3.82 12.45 18.60
N VAL A 51 3.17 11.81 17.62
CA VAL A 51 3.61 11.78 16.24
C VAL A 51 2.60 12.56 15.41
N GLU A 52 3.06 13.61 14.75
CA GLU A 52 2.25 14.45 13.87
C GLU A 52 2.65 14.19 12.40
N ARG A 53 1.70 14.34 11.48
CA ARG A 53 1.91 14.13 10.04
C ARG A 53 2.29 15.42 9.32
#